data_AF-A0A957GCC3-F1
#
_entry.id   AF-A0A957GCC3-F1
#
_cell.length_a   1.000
_cell.length_b   1.000
_cell.length_c   1.000
_cell.angle_alpha   90.00
_cell.angle_beta   90.00
_cell.angle_gamma   90.00
#
_symmetry.space_group_name_H-M   'P 1'
#
loop_
_entity.id
_entity.type
_entity.pdbx_description
1 polymer ?
#
loop_
_entity_poly.entity_id
_entity_poly.type
_entity_poly.pdbx_seq_one_letter_code
_entity_poly.pdbx_strand_id
1 'polypeptide(L)'
;KGKVAAVRLKNGQELKAQVVGVAIGVRPNLELVKGLPVKLDQGVLVDEFMQSSVPGLFAAGDVAQVYDRWTDRHQLDILWPSAINEGRAAGYNMVDVARGERPRYAYQKGSP
;
A
#
# COMPACT_ATOMS: atom_id res chain seq x y z
N LYS A 1 11.81 -34.34 11.11
CA LYS A 1 11.53 -33.86 9.73
C LYS A 1 10.93 -32.46 9.83
N GLY A 2 11.20 -31.57 8.88
CA GLY A 2 10.65 -30.20 8.90
C GLY A 2 11.48 -29.13 9.64
N LYS A 3 12.72 -29.43 10.04
CA LYS A 3 13.65 -28.41 10.57
C LYS A 3 14.57 -27.94 9.45
N VAL A 4 14.78 -26.63 9.33
CA VAL A 4 15.80 -26.09 8.44
C VAL A 4 17.19 -26.46 8.97
N ALA A 5 18.10 -26.78 8.06
CA ALA A 5 19.49 -27.15 8.38
C ALA A 5 20.51 -26.23 7.69
N ALA A 6 20.19 -25.75 6.49
CA ALA A 6 21.01 -24.83 5.74
C ALA A 6 20.20 -24.09 4.66
N VAL A 7 20.76 -22.98 4.16
CA VAL A 7 20.34 -22.29 2.93
C VAL A 7 21.43 -22.51 1.88
N ARG A 8 21.06 -22.98 0.69
CA ARG A 8 21.98 -23.09 -0.45
C ARG A 8 21.84 -21.87 -1.35
N LEU A 9 22.95 -21.16 -1.54
CA LEU A 9 23.02 -19.99 -2.41
C LEU A 9 23.19 -20.39 -3.88
N LYS A 10 22.90 -19.47 -4.80
CA LYS A 10 23.02 -19.70 -6.26
C LYS A 10 24.44 -20.10 -6.69
N ASN A 11 25.47 -19.65 -5.98
CA ASN A 11 26.87 -19.98 -6.24
C ASN A 11 27.29 -21.37 -5.69
N GLY A 12 26.36 -22.16 -5.14
CA GLY A 12 26.62 -23.48 -4.58
C GLY A 12 27.05 -23.49 -3.12
N GLN A 13 27.30 -22.32 -2.50
CA GLN A 13 27.64 -22.23 -1.08
C GLN A 13 26.46 -22.62 -0.19
N GLU A 14 26.72 -23.37 0.88
CA GLU A 14 25.74 -23.70 1.90
C GLU A 14 26.01 -22.94 3.20
N LEU A 15 24.99 -22.23 3.70
CA LEU A 15 25.01 -21.53 4.98
C LEU A 15 24.20 -22.34 5.99
N LYS A 16 24.84 -22.90 7.02
CA LYS A 16 24.13 -23.63 8.08
C LYS A 16 23.20 -22.68 8.84
N ALA A 17 21.94 -23.07 9.01
CA ALA A 17 20.93 -22.26 9.69
C ALA A 17 19.89 -23.16 10.37
N GLN A 18 19.44 -22.75 11.56
CA GLN A 18 18.37 -23.41 12.30
C GLN A 18 17.07 -22.60 12.28
N VAL A 19 17.14 -21.35 11.84
CA VAL A 19 16.02 -20.42 11.59
C VAL A 19 16.31 -19.67 10.30
N VAL A 20 15.28 -19.44 9.48
CA VAL A 20 15.37 -18.64 8.24
C VAL A 20 14.23 -17.65 8.23
N GLY A 21 14.56 -16.37 8.13
CA GLY A 21 13.60 -15.30 7.82
C GLY A 21 13.57 -15.03 6.33
N VAL A 22 12.39 -14.84 5.77
CA VAL A 22 12.20 -14.49 4.34
C VAL A 22 11.52 -13.14 4.26
N ALA A 23 12.21 -12.15 3.71
CA ALA A 23 11.72 -10.79 3.51
C ALA A 23 11.99 -10.36 2.06
N ILE A 24 11.16 -10.85 1.13
CA ILE A 24 11.34 -10.68 -0.32
C ILE A 24 10.36 -9.66 -0.94
N GLY A 25 9.84 -8.76 -0.11
CA GLY A 25 8.85 -7.76 -0.49
C GLY A 25 7.44 -8.11 -0.03
N VAL A 26 6.54 -7.15 -0.22
CA VAL A 26 5.11 -7.24 0.10
C VAL A 26 4.29 -7.19 -1.18
N ARG A 27 3.07 -7.73 -1.13
CA ARG A 27 2.10 -7.62 -2.22
C ARG A 27 0.78 -7.13 -1.63
N PRO A 28 0.20 -6.04 -2.15
CA PRO A 28 -1.11 -5.55 -1.72
C PRO A 28 -2.19 -6.65 -1.81
N ASN A 29 -3.03 -6.74 -0.78
CA ASN A 29 -4.13 -7.72 -0.76
C ASN A 29 -5.37 -7.13 -1.44
N LEU A 30 -5.59 -7.51 -2.70
CA LEU A 30 -6.67 -6.97 -3.54
C LEU A 30 -7.89 -7.90 -3.67
N GLU A 31 -7.93 -9.03 -2.96
CA GLU A 31 -9.01 -10.02 -3.13
C GLU A 31 -10.39 -9.44 -2.80
N LEU A 32 -10.49 -8.50 -1.85
CA LEU A 32 -11.76 -7.85 -1.48
C LEU A 32 -12.38 -7.04 -2.62
N VAL A 33 -11.54 -6.43 -3.46
CA VAL A 33 -11.98 -5.51 -4.52
C VAL A 33 -11.88 -6.11 -5.91
N LYS A 34 -11.52 -7.39 -5.99
CA LYS A 34 -11.37 -8.13 -7.23
C LYS A 34 -12.71 -8.23 -7.94
N GLY A 35 -12.75 -7.78 -9.19
CA GLY A 35 -13.96 -7.77 -10.02
C GLY A 35 -14.92 -6.61 -9.72
N LEU A 36 -14.62 -5.73 -8.76
CA LEU A 36 -15.34 -4.48 -8.58
C LEU A 36 -14.87 -3.44 -9.62
N PRO A 37 -15.68 -2.42 -9.96
CA PRO A 37 -15.32 -1.37 -10.90
C PRO A 37 -14.35 -0.34 -10.30
N VAL A 38 -13.31 -0.79 -9.62
CA VAL A 38 -12.25 0.04 -9.05
C VAL A 38 -10.98 -0.07 -9.89
N LYS A 39 -10.29 1.04 -10.12
CA LYS A 39 -9.00 1.05 -10.81
C LYS A 39 -7.92 0.46 -9.92
N LEU A 40 -7.22 -0.55 -10.43
CA LEU A 40 -6.15 -1.28 -9.75
C LEU A 40 -4.89 -1.29 -10.63
N ASP A 41 -3.73 -1.37 -9.99
CA ASP A 41 -2.46 -1.77 -10.61
C ASP A 41 -1.72 -2.71 -9.63
N GLN A 42 -0.66 -2.26 -8.96
CA GLN A 42 -0.06 -3.03 -7.87
C GLN A 42 -0.93 -2.98 -6.62
N GLY A 43 -1.62 -1.85 -6.41
CA GLY A 43 -2.59 -1.63 -5.33
C GLY A 43 -3.89 -0.98 -5.85
N VAL A 44 -4.73 -0.52 -4.92
CA VAL A 44 -5.88 0.34 -5.24
C VAL A 44 -5.37 1.73 -5.60
N LEU A 45 -5.59 2.15 -6.85
CA LEU A 45 -5.18 3.48 -7.29
C LEU A 45 -6.07 4.53 -6.62
N VAL A 46 -5.44 5.43 -5.88
CA VAL A 46 -6.12 6.52 -5.18
C VAL A 46 -5.54 7.87 -5.59
N ASP A 47 -6.39 8.88 -5.59
CA ASP A 47 -5.98 10.26 -5.77
C ASP A 47 -5.25 10.83 -4.54
N GLU A 48 -4.86 12.10 -4.62
CA GLU A 48 -4.21 12.85 -3.53
C GLU A 48 -5.07 12.96 -2.26
N PHE A 49 -6.36 12.66 -2.33
CA PHE A 49 -7.28 12.65 -1.19
C PHE A 49 -7.59 11.23 -0.70
N MET A 50 -6.83 10.23 -1.15
CA MET A 50 -6.97 8.81 -0.83
C MET A 50 -8.27 8.18 -1.37
N GLN A 51 -8.97 8.86 -2.28
CA GLN A 51 -10.20 8.38 -2.88
C GLN A 51 -9.88 7.53 -4.11
N SER A 52 -10.53 6.37 -4.23
CA SER A 52 -10.39 5.53 -5.41
C SER A 52 -11.18 6.08 -6.61
N SER A 53 -11.13 5.37 -7.73
CA SER A 53 -11.98 5.68 -8.89
C SER A 53 -13.49 5.51 -8.63
N VAL A 54 -13.89 4.86 -7.53
CA VAL A 54 -15.30 4.69 -7.14
C VAL A 54 -15.66 5.75 -6.09
N PRO A 55 -16.65 6.63 -6.36
CA PRO A 55 -17.07 7.63 -5.40
C PRO A 55 -17.44 7.04 -4.03
N GLY A 56 -16.88 7.61 -2.96
CA GLY A 56 -17.12 7.14 -1.59
C GLY A 56 -16.30 5.92 -1.17
N LEU A 57 -15.49 5.32 -2.05
CA LEU A 57 -14.55 4.25 -1.71
C LEU A 57 -13.15 4.83 -1.57
N PHE A 58 -12.56 4.65 -0.39
CA PHE A 58 -11.22 5.10 -0.04
C PHE A 58 -10.33 3.90 0.28
N ALA A 59 -9.02 4.05 0.09
CA ALA A 59 -8.02 3.06 0.46
C ALA A 59 -6.82 3.74 1.12
N ALA A 60 -6.16 3.07 2.07
CA ALA A 60 -5.00 3.57 2.79
C ALA A 60 -4.14 2.41 3.31
N GLY A 61 -2.86 2.68 3.57
CA GLY A 61 -1.87 1.69 3.98
C GLY A 61 -1.41 0.81 2.81
N ASP A 62 -0.86 -0.37 3.12
CA ASP A 62 -0.23 -1.28 2.14
C ASP A 62 -1.09 -1.65 0.92
N VAL A 63 -2.42 -1.46 1.00
CA VAL A 63 -3.33 -1.74 -0.12
C VAL A 63 -3.45 -0.58 -1.11
N ALA A 64 -3.12 0.65 -0.70
CA ALA A 64 -3.21 1.84 -1.51
C ALA A 64 -1.97 2.03 -2.38
N GLN A 65 -2.18 2.35 -3.65
CA GLN A 65 -1.17 2.87 -4.53
C GLN A 65 -1.43 4.37 -4.67
N VAL A 66 -0.68 5.15 -3.90
CA VAL A 66 -0.91 6.59 -3.68
C VAL A 66 -0.37 7.41 -4.83
N TYR A 67 -1.10 8.46 -5.20
CA TYR A 67 -0.63 9.45 -6.16
C TYR A 67 0.43 10.37 -5.51
N ASP A 68 1.65 10.31 -6.02
CA ASP A 68 2.74 11.18 -5.62
C ASP A 68 2.83 12.38 -6.58
N ARG A 69 2.40 13.54 -6.07
CA ARG A 69 2.41 14.83 -6.79
C ARG A 69 3.80 15.32 -7.21
N TRP A 70 4.87 14.87 -6.57
CA TRP A 70 6.23 15.30 -6.92
C TRP A 70 6.77 14.56 -8.12
N THR A 71 6.37 13.29 -8.29
CA THR A 71 6.80 12.45 -9.40
C THR A 71 5.73 12.30 -10.48
N ASP A 72 4.51 12.79 -10.24
CA ASP A 72 3.34 12.65 -11.11
C ASP A 72 3.02 11.17 -11.41
N ARG A 73 3.17 10.32 -10.39
CA ARG A 73 3.07 8.85 -10.52
C ARG A 73 2.39 8.23 -9.31
N HIS A 74 1.70 7.11 -9.55
CA HIS A 74 1.18 6.27 -8.47
C HIS A 74 2.27 5.32 -7.96
N GLN A 75 2.48 5.28 -6.66
CA GLN A 75 3.50 4.44 -6.01
C GLN A 75 2.91 3.73 -4.80
N LEU A 76 3.50 2.59 -4.44
CA LEU A 76 3.22 1.97 -3.15
C LEU A 76 4.04 2.68 -2.08
N ASP A 77 3.39 3.13 -1.01
CA ASP A 77 4.07 3.65 0.18
C ASP A 77 3.78 2.76 1.38
N ILE A 78 4.62 1.74 1.53
CA ILE A 78 4.43 0.60 2.45
C ILE A 78 5.10 0.83 3.81
N LEU A 79 5.37 2.08 4.17
CA LEU A 79 5.99 2.42 5.44
C LEU A 79 4.93 2.72 6.50
N TRP A 80 5.22 2.31 7.74
CA TRP A 80 4.31 2.52 8.87
C TRP A 80 3.92 4.00 9.09
N PRO A 81 4.83 4.98 9.03
CA PRO A 81 4.44 6.39 9.13
C PRO A 81 3.53 6.86 7.99
N SER A 82 3.75 6.35 6.78
CA SER A 82 2.93 6.66 5.60
C SER A 82 1.53 6.11 5.78
N ALA A 83 1.38 4.85 6.19
CA ALA A 83 0.08 4.25 6.49
C ALA A 83 -0.72 5.05 7.55
N ILE A 84 -0.06 5.60 8.58
CA ILE A 84 -0.73 6.47 9.57
C ILE A 84 -1.26 7.75 8.90
N ASN A 85 -0.45 8.40 8.08
CA ASN A 85 -0.81 9.65 7.41
C ASN A 85 -1.89 9.44 6.34
N GLU A 86 -1.79 8.36 5.57
CA GLU A 86 -2.80 7.92 4.62
C GLU A 86 -4.14 7.64 5.30
N GLY A 87 -4.13 6.90 6.42
CA GLY A 87 -5.34 6.61 7.18
C GLY A 87 -6.01 7.87 7.73
N ARG A 88 -5.22 8.85 8.21
CA ARG A 88 -5.74 10.16 8.61
C ARG A 88 -6.37 10.90 7.43
N ALA A 89 -5.67 10.95 6.29
CA ALA A 89 -6.16 11.62 5.09
C ALA A 89 -7.47 11.02 4.59
N ALA A 90 -7.50 9.70 4.42
CA ALA A 90 -8.69 8.97 4.02
C ALA A 90 -9.85 9.22 4.99
N GLY A 91 -9.59 9.18 6.31
CA GLY A 91 -10.60 9.44 7.33
C GLY A 91 -11.21 10.83 7.26
N TYR A 92 -10.39 11.88 7.16
CA TYR A 92 -10.89 13.26 7.04
C TYR A 92 -11.68 13.47 5.75
N ASN A 93 -11.19 12.96 4.63
CA ASN A 93 -11.85 13.13 3.34
C ASN A 93 -13.14 12.31 3.23
N MET A 94 -13.22 11.13 3.87
CA MET A 94 -14.47 10.38 4.01
C MET A 94 -15.56 11.22 4.71
N VAL A 95 -15.21 11.99 5.75
CA VAL A 95 -16.15 12.86 6.45
C VAL A 95 -16.60 14.02 5.57
N ASP A 96 -15.66 14.69 4.88
CA ASP A 96 -15.99 15.78 3.95
C ASP A 96 -16.96 15.27 2.86
N VAL A 97 -16.65 14.14 2.21
CA VAL A 97 -17.50 13.54 1.17
C VAL A 97 -18.87 13.14 1.72
N ALA A 98 -18.93 12.55 2.92
CA ALA A 98 -20.20 12.17 3.54
C ALA A 98 -21.10 13.38 3.84
N ARG A 99 -20.53 14.58 4.00
CA ARG A 99 -21.26 15.85 4.17
C ARG A 99 -21.62 16.54 2.84
N GLY A 100 -21.22 15.96 1.71
CA GLY A 100 -21.34 16.61 0.39
C GLY A 100 -20.34 17.74 0.19
N GLU A 101 -19.30 17.83 1.03
CA GLU A 101 -18.21 18.77 0.89
C GLU A 101 -17.11 18.20 -0.02
N ARG A 102 -16.25 19.08 -0.54
CA ARG A 102 -15.07 18.64 -1.28
C ARG A 102 -13.99 18.16 -0.30
N PRO A 103 -13.26 17.07 -0.60
CA PRO A 103 -12.08 16.68 0.16
C PRO A 103 -11.06 17.82 0.28
N ARG A 104 -10.47 17.98 1.46
CA ARG A 104 -9.48 19.04 1.72
C ARG A 104 -8.15 18.53 2.25
N TYR A 105 -8.11 17.32 2.79
CA TYR A 105 -6.90 16.79 3.41
C TYR A 105 -6.11 15.98 2.39
N ALA A 106 -5.30 16.66 1.59
CA ALA A 106 -4.42 15.97 0.64
C ALA A 106 -3.34 15.20 1.42
N TYR A 107 -3.19 13.91 1.11
CA TYR A 107 -2.07 13.11 1.56
C TYR A 107 -0.78 13.69 0.96
N GLN A 108 0.20 13.91 1.82
CA GLN A 108 1.53 14.35 1.44
C GLN A 108 2.51 13.25 1.85
N LYS A 109 3.03 12.54 0.85
CA LYS A 109 4.13 11.62 1.05
C LYS A 109 5.31 12.38 1.67
N GLY A 110 6.01 11.79 2.64
CA GLY A 110 7.22 12.40 3.17
C GLY A 110 8.25 12.60 2.05
N SER A 111 9.11 13.62 2.16
CA SER A 111 10.16 13.90 1.17
C SER A 111 10.92 12.63 0.73
N PRO A 112 11.33 12.53 -0.55
CA PRO A 112 11.82 11.30 -1.20
C PRO A 112 12.97 10.58 -0.47
#